data_AF-M2AIV5-F1
#
_entry.id   AF-M2AIV5-F1
#
_cell.length_a   1.000
_cell.length_b   1.000
_cell.length_c   1.000
_cell.angle_alpha   90.00
_cell.angle_beta   90.00
_cell.angle_gamma   90.00
#
_symmetry.space_group_name_H-M   'P 1'
#
loop_
_entity.id
_entity.type
_entity.pdbx_description
1 polymer ?
#
loop_
_entity_poly.entity_id
_entity_poly.type
_entity_poly.pdbx_seq_one_letter_code
_entity_poly.pdbx_strand_id
1 'polypeptide(L)'
;MNCVRFGTWKTLQSLMFCVVVFATTTTSFAQDKPTFELSEDVRKALTPLFSRISKADVSRATVELSAETVMGGKVVETLDSVYQIASKYPDQYTVYYKSADDRKRLYSDGEQSVVAITPEAFFRLQNVASCQELATRSEINLGPYPEAVLALTLAGVDPAVTFLGGMKSVEVAGKVKYRGSIESIHLRGQQKDGVTWDLWISDEGKPRPLRLLVDLTPMLIATGQVAVPQGYAYSLRYDFKSWRVTGEVDEKLFRYTPPREAVEYESLEAFQKQAAEKLVEHPLLGKSVPEFELTLMDGSTVGNDDLKGKVVVLDFWATWCGPCLQAMPVIAETTRKFADKGVQFYAVNVGESSSLVKGFVSEQDWDVTVASDPDGDLIDLFTAKSIPLTLVIAPTGIVEAVHQGFPGEAELKQQFTDELEVLVQGGRIASSVTADEKPEK
;
A
#
# COMPACT_ATOMS: atom_id res chain seq x y z
N MET A 1 21.97 -13.20 29.95
CA MET A 1 21.63 -11.76 29.83
C MET A 1 22.68 -11.12 28.96
N ASN A 2 22.35 -10.78 27.72
CA ASN A 2 22.84 -9.60 27.02
C ASN A 2 21.96 -9.41 25.79
N CYS A 3 21.10 -8.40 25.87
CA CYS A 3 20.27 -7.90 24.79
C CYS A 3 21.16 -7.26 23.73
N VAL A 4 20.95 -7.64 22.47
CA VAL A 4 21.38 -6.87 21.31
C VAL A 4 20.10 -6.34 20.66
N ARG A 5 20.03 -5.01 20.52
CA ARG A 5 18.88 -4.22 20.06
C ARG A 5 18.75 -4.35 18.53
N PHE A 6 17.52 -4.57 18.06
CA PHE A 6 17.16 -4.70 16.64
C PHE A 6 17.02 -3.33 15.95
N GLY A 7 17.61 -3.21 14.77
CA GLY A 7 17.40 -2.16 13.77
C GLY A 7 16.04 -2.26 13.06
N THR A 8 15.67 -1.23 12.32
CA THR A 8 14.32 -0.65 12.19
C THR A 8 13.39 -1.21 11.09
N TRP A 9 12.07 -1.16 11.37
CA TRP A 9 10.93 -1.77 10.65
C TRP A 9 10.38 -1.09 9.38
N LYS A 10 10.94 0.03 8.89
CA LYS A 10 10.34 0.82 7.80
C LYS A 10 10.20 0.10 6.45
N THR A 11 10.91 -1.00 6.26
CA THR A 11 11.19 -1.57 4.95
C THR A 11 10.12 -2.60 4.50
N LEU A 12 9.38 -3.23 5.44
CA LEU A 12 8.19 -4.08 5.17
C LEU A 12 6.96 -3.27 4.69
N GLN A 13 6.95 -1.97 4.97
CA GLN A 13 5.83 -1.04 4.82
C GLN A 13 5.45 -0.77 3.35
N SER A 14 6.41 -0.82 2.41
CA SER A 14 6.16 -0.62 0.97
C SER A 14 5.56 -1.85 0.27
N LEU A 15 5.75 -3.05 0.82
CA LEU A 15 5.34 -4.31 0.20
C LEU A 15 3.83 -4.59 0.27
N MET A 16 3.23 -4.38 1.45
CA MET A 16 1.80 -4.67 1.63
C MET A 16 0.89 -3.59 1.05
N PHE A 17 1.38 -2.35 0.95
CA PHE A 17 0.64 -1.29 0.27
C PHE A 17 0.42 -1.63 -1.22
N CYS A 18 1.42 -2.22 -1.91
CA CYS A 18 1.25 -2.67 -3.29
C CYS A 18 0.34 -3.90 -3.43
N VAL A 19 0.46 -4.91 -2.57
CA VAL A 19 -0.35 -6.15 -2.70
C VAL A 19 -1.83 -5.92 -2.35
N VAL A 20 -2.13 -5.11 -1.32
CA VAL A 20 -3.52 -4.72 -1.03
C VAL A 20 -4.09 -3.82 -2.12
N VAL A 21 -3.25 -3.03 -2.81
CA VAL A 21 -3.69 -2.23 -3.96
C VAL A 21 -3.94 -3.08 -5.21
N PHE A 22 -3.09 -4.08 -5.51
CA PHE A 22 -3.23 -4.93 -6.70
C PHE A 22 -4.20 -6.12 -6.56
N ALA A 23 -4.46 -6.62 -5.34
CA ALA A 23 -5.44 -7.69 -5.13
C ALA A 23 -6.91 -7.25 -5.27
N THR A 24 -7.18 -5.95 -5.45
CA THR A 24 -8.56 -5.43 -5.60
C THR A 24 -9.10 -5.48 -7.03
N THR A 25 -8.26 -5.77 -8.04
CA THR A 25 -8.77 -6.08 -9.37
C THR A 25 -9.18 -7.55 -9.42
N THR A 26 -10.49 -7.78 -9.40
CA THR A 26 -11.19 -9.04 -9.76
C THR A 26 -11.54 -10.05 -8.66
N THR A 27 -12.21 -9.63 -7.58
CA THR A 27 -13.41 -10.39 -7.17
C THR A 27 -14.45 -9.50 -6.48
N SER A 28 -15.57 -9.27 -7.16
CA SER A 28 -16.75 -8.61 -6.59
C SER A 28 -17.51 -9.60 -5.71
N PHE A 29 -17.22 -9.66 -4.41
CA PHE A 29 -17.88 -10.56 -3.46
C PHE A 29 -19.22 -10.02 -2.92
N ALA A 30 -19.49 -8.72 -3.06
CA ALA A 30 -20.62 -8.04 -2.42
C ALA A 30 -21.98 -8.32 -3.07
N GLN A 31 -22.06 -8.93 -4.26
CA GLN A 31 -23.34 -9.09 -4.99
C GLN A 31 -24.04 -10.45 -4.78
N ASP A 32 -23.39 -11.43 -4.17
CA ASP A 32 -23.99 -12.75 -3.94
C ASP A 32 -24.93 -12.73 -2.74
N LYS A 33 -26.13 -13.31 -2.87
CA LYS A 33 -27.01 -13.56 -1.71
C LYS A 33 -26.31 -14.47 -0.69
N PRO A 34 -26.56 -14.29 0.62
CA PRO A 34 -26.00 -15.19 1.64
C PRO A 34 -26.37 -16.63 1.31
N THR A 35 -25.38 -17.53 1.31
CA THR A 35 -25.58 -18.96 1.02
C THR A 35 -26.11 -19.74 2.22
N PHE A 36 -26.50 -19.05 3.30
CA PHE A 36 -26.94 -19.61 4.57
C PHE A 36 -28.15 -18.84 5.09
N GLU A 37 -28.95 -19.50 5.93
CA GLU A 37 -30.02 -18.83 6.65
C GLU A 37 -29.47 -18.13 7.89
N LEU A 38 -29.79 -16.84 8.05
CA LEU A 38 -29.44 -16.10 9.26
C LEU A 38 -30.23 -16.66 10.45
N SER A 39 -29.58 -16.80 11.61
CA SER A 39 -30.30 -17.10 12.85
C SER A 39 -31.19 -15.92 13.27
N GLU A 40 -32.18 -16.20 14.12
CA GLU A 40 -33.05 -15.16 14.68
C GLU A 40 -32.24 -14.13 15.49
N ASP A 41 -31.22 -14.58 16.23
CA ASP A 41 -30.36 -13.70 17.04
C ASP A 41 -29.53 -12.76 16.18
N VAL A 42 -28.95 -13.25 15.09
CA VAL A 42 -28.20 -12.41 14.13
C VAL A 42 -29.13 -11.38 13.49
N ARG A 43 -30.34 -11.79 13.07
CA ARG A 43 -31.34 -10.85 12.53
C ARG A 43 -31.72 -9.78 13.55
N LYS A 44 -31.98 -10.15 14.80
CA LYS A 44 -32.32 -9.21 15.88
C LYS A 44 -31.18 -8.23 16.16
N ALA A 45 -29.93 -8.68 16.08
CA ALA A 45 -28.77 -7.83 16.31
C ALA A 45 -28.51 -6.85 15.16
N LEU A 46 -28.52 -7.30 13.90
CA LEU A 46 -28.12 -6.46 12.76
C LEU A 46 -29.25 -5.58 12.21
N THR A 47 -30.49 -6.07 12.17
CA THR A 47 -31.61 -5.37 11.52
C THR A 47 -31.82 -3.94 12.04
N PRO A 48 -31.78 -3.68 13.36
CA PRO A 48 -31.94 -2.32 13.87
C PRO A 48 -30.84 -1.36 13.41
N LEU A 49 -29.58 -1.81 13.38
CA LEU A 49 -28.47 -0.97 12.89
C LEU A 49 -28.58 -0.74 11.37
N PHE A 50 -28.77 -1.82 10.60
CA PHE A 50 -28.84 -1.73 9.14
C PHE A 50 -30.02 -0.88 8.68
N SER A 51 -31.20 -1.05 9.29
CA SER A 51 -32.36 -0.21 8.98
C SER A 51 -32.16 1.25 9.33
N ARG A 52 -31.27 1.60 10.27
CA ARG A 52 -30.97 2.99 10.58
C ARG A 52 -30.08 3.64 9.53
N ILE A 53 -29.18 2.87 8.92
CA ILE A 53 -28.29 3.34 7.86
C ILE A 53 -29.08 3.47 6.55
N SER A 54 -29.81 2.42 6.17
CA SER A 54 -30.54 2.38 4.89
C SER A 54 -31.73 3.35 4.81
N LYS A 55 -32.26 3.80 5.95
CA LYS A 55 -33.31 4.82 6.03
C LYS A 55 -32.79 6.21 6.40
N ALA A 56 -31.47 6.39 6.49
CA ALA A 56 -30.90 7.68 6.83
C ALA A 56 -30.96 8.64 5.64
N ASP A 57 -31.45 9.85 5.86
CA ASP A 57 -31.33 10.94 4.89
C ASP A 57 -29.94 11.58 4.92
N VAL A 58 -29.25 11.51 6.06
CA VAL A 58 -27.91 12.07 6.25
C VAL A 58 -27.07 11.19 7.15
N SER A 59 -25.75 11.27 7.01
CA SER A 59 -24.82 10.69 7.96
C SER A 59 -23.57 11.53 8.17
N ARG A 60 -22.93 11.34 9.33
CA ARG A 60 -21.58 11.82 9.59
C ARG A 60 -20.85 10.85 10.51
N ALA A 61 -19.62 10.51 10.15
CA ALA A 61 -18.80 9.64 10.95
C ALA A 61 -17.33 10.07 10.95
N THR A 62 -16.65 9.78 12.07
CA THR A 62 -15.19 9.76 12.15
C THR A 62 -14.80 8.37 12.61
N VAL A 63 -13.97 7.70 11.80
CA VAL A 63 -13.51 6.34 12.07
C VAL A 63 -11.99 6.36 12.08
N GLU A 64 -11.40 5.88 13.17
CA GLU A 64 -9.96 5.63 13.25
C GLU A 64 -9.69 4.21 12.76
N LEU A 65 -8.76 4.05 11.83
CA LEU A 65 -8.25 2.78 11.37
C LEU A 65 -6.84 2.59 11.96
N SER A 66 -6.59 1.42 12.51
CA SER A 66 -5.29 0.93 12.93
C SER A 66 -5.07 -0.41 12.21
N ALA A 67 -4.16 -0.45 11.25
CA ALA A 67 -3.74 -1.70 10.63
C ALA A 67 -2.55 -2.26 11.41
N GLU A 68 -2.69 -3.45 11.98
CA GLU A 68 -1.67 -4.11 12.79
C GLU A 68 -1.12 -5.32 12.02
N THR A 69 0.20 -5.31 11.80
CA THR A 69 0.96 -6.47 11.33
C THR A 69 1.51 -7.19 12.56
N VAL A 70 1.41 -8.51 12.61
CA VAL A 70 1.90 -9.33 13.73
C VAL A 70 2.86 -10.39 13.18
N MET A 71 3.98 -10.60 13.87
CA MET A 71 4.95 -11.65 13.55
C MET A 71 5.33 -12.39 14.83
N GLY A 72 5.21 -13.72 14.82
CA GLY A 72 5.55 -14.56 15.98
C GLY A 72 4.74 -14.20 17.24
N GLY A 73 3.51 -13.73 17.06
CA GLY A 73 2.60 -13.31 18.14
C GLY A 73 2.89 -11.94 18.75
N LYS A 74 3.78 -11.13 18.16
CA LYS A 74 4.04 -9.75 18.58
C LYS A 74 3.59 -8.78 17.49
N VAL A 75 3.00 -7.65 17.89
CA VAL A 75 2.68 -6.57 16.96
C VAL A 75 4.00 -6.01 16.41
N VAL A 76 4.15 -6.27 15.12
CA VAL A 76 5.09 -5.88 14.06
C VAL A 76 5.15 -4.46 13.57
N GLU A 77 4.02 -3.79 13.65
CA GLU A 77 3.78 -2.51 13.01
C GLU A 77 2.37 -2.07 13.38
N THR A 78 2.16 -0.77 13.43
CA THR A 78 0.82 -0.20 13.48
C THR A 78 0.78 1.00 12.55
N LEU A 79 -0.09 0.93 11.54
CA LEU A 79 -0.37 2.05 10.65
C LEU A 79 -1.71 2.65 11.02
N ASP A 80 -1.66 3.89 11.50
CA ASP A 80 -2.86 4.64 11.87
C ASP A 80 -3.35 5.49 10.71
N SER A 81 -4.66 5.53 10.55
CA SER A 81 -5.36 6.32 9.54
C SER A 81 -6.72 6.79 10.07
N VAL A 82 -7.28 7.81 9.43
CA VAL A 82 -8.57 8.38 9.83
C VAL A 82 -9.44 8.58 8.61
N TYR A 83 -10.69 8.13 8.75
CA TYR A 83 -11.78 8.47 7.86
C TYR A 83 -12.63 9.60 8.47
N GLN A 84 -12.91 10.63 7.68
CA GLN A 84 -13.99 11.57 7.98
C GLN A 84 -15.01 11.51 6.85
N ILE A 85 -16.23 11.12 7.19
CA ILE A 85 -17.28 10.79 6.23
C ILE A 85 -18.49 11.66 6.52
N ALA A 86 -19.07 12.22 5.47
CA ALA A 86 -20.40 12.82 5.52
C ALA A 86 -21.17 12.41 4.25
N SER A 87 -22.46 12.18 4.37
CA SER A 87 -23.30 11.90 3.21
C SER A 87 -24.73 12.40 3.40
N LYS A 88 -25.42 12.58 2.28
CA LYS A 88 -26.83 12.92 2.18
C LYS A 88 -27.45 12.10 1.06
N TYR A 89 -28.60 11.49 1.34
CA TYR A 89 -29.32 10.70 0.37
C TYR A 89 -30.05 11.61 -0.64
N PRO A 90 -30.09 11.25 -1.93
CA PRO A 90 -29.31 10.19 -2.58
C PRO A 90 -27.91 10.65 -3.00
N ASP A 91 -26.92 9.75 -2.91
CA ASP A 91 -25.63 9.79 -3.61
C ASP A 91 -24.74 11.05 -3.48
N GLN A 92 -25.01 11.89 -2.48
CA GLN A 92 -24.14 12.99 -2.08
C GLN A 92 -23.24 12.53 -0.94
N TYR A 93 -21.93 12.66 -1.11
CA TYR A 93 -20.98 12.24 -0.10
C TYR A 93 -19.64 12.95 -0.17
N THR A 94 -18.94 12.97 0.96
CA THR A 94 -17.51 13.20 0.99
C THR A 94 -16.85 12.17 1.90
N VAL A 95 -15.77 11.58 1.40
CA VAL A 95 -14.93 10.64 2.13
C VAL A 95 -13.52 11.20 2.15
N TYR A 96 -13.08 11.62 3.32
CA TYR A 96 -11.69 12.01 3.55
C TYR A 96 -10.95 10.84 4.19
N TYR A 97 -9.88 10.40 3.56
CA TYR A 97 -8.92 9.45 4.11
C TYR A 97 -7.60 10.15 4.37
N LYS A 98 -7.03 9.92 5.55
CA LYS A 98 -5.73 10.47 5.95
C LYS A 98 -4.93 9.41 6.70
N SER A 99 -3.72 9.14 6.22
CA SER A 99 -2.66 8.42 6.93
C SER A 99 -1.45 9.35 7.16
N ALA A 100 -0.32 8.80 7.58
CA ALA A 100 0.94 9.54 7.66
C ALA A 100 1.43 9.98 6.26
N ASP A 101 1.30 9.11 5.27
CA ASP A 101 1.92 9.26 3.95
C ASP A 101 0.91 9.60 2.83
N ASP A 102 -0.38 9.45 3.09
CA ASP A 102 -1.44 9.67 2.10
C ASP A 102 -2.56 10.54 2.69
N ARG A 103 -3.09 11.44 1.85
CA ARG A 103 -4.25 12.25 2.18
C ARG A 103 -5.05 12.43 0.89
N LYS A 104 -6.29 11.98 0.90
CA LYS A 104 -7.15 12.08 -0.28
C LYS A 104 -8.58 12.32 0.13
N ARG A 105 -9.30 13.03 -0.71
CA ARG A 105 -10.71 13.30 -0.47
C ARG A 105 -11.52 13.07 -1.73
N LEU A 106 -12.51 12.21 -1.59
CA LEU A 106 -13.56 12.02 -2.57
C LEU A 106 -14.72 12.95 -2.23
N TYR A 107 -15.26 13.59 -3.25
CA TYR A 107 -16.45 14.42 -3.22
C TYR A 107 -17.44 13.90 -4.27
N SER A 108 -18.73 13.92 -3.95
CA SER A 108 -19.82 13.71 -4.89
C SER A 108 -20.98 14.59 -4.48
N ASP A 109 -21.49 15.41 -5.40
CA ASP A 109 -22.74 16.17 -5.23
C ASP A 109 -23.97 15.47 -5.84
N GLY A 110 -23.80 14.22 -6.29
CA GLY A 110 -24.82 13.41 -6.95
C GLY A 110 -24.86 13.58 -8.47
N GLU A 111 -24.21 14.62 -9.02
CA GLU A 111 -24.09 14.85 -10.46
C GLU A 111 -22.64 14.69 -10.96
N GLN A 112 -21.67 14.96 -10.09
CA GLN A 112 -20.26 14.86 -10.39
C GLN A 112 -19.46 14.35 -9.19
N SER A 113 -18.51 13.46 -9.46
CA SER A 113 -17.54 13.01 -8.46
C SER A 113 -16.14 13.53 -8.76
N VAL A 114 -15.47 14.02 -7.72
CA VAL A 114 -14.11 14.58 -7.80
C VAL A 114 -13.22 13.96 -6.73
N VAL A 115 -12.02 13.57 -7.13
CA VAL A 115 -10.99 13.07 -6.22
C VAL A 115 -9.89 14.11 -6.11
N ALA A 116 -9.77 14.73 -4.94
CA ALA A 116 -8.61 15.54 -4.59
C ALA A 116 -7.52 14.61 -4.06
N ILE A 117 -6.46 14.42 -4.85
CA ILE A 117 -5.32 13.55 -4.53
C ILE A 117 -4.35 14.29 -3.60
N THR A 118 -4.08 15.56 -3.87
CA THR A 118 -3.32 16.46 -2.99
C THR A 118 -4.03 17.82 -2.95
N PRO A 119 -3.59 18.79 -2.13
CA PRO A 119 -4.11 20.15 -2.21
C PRO A 119 -3.93 20.80 -3.60
N GLU A 120 -2.96 20.34 -4.38
CA GLU A 120 -2.56 20.89 -5.69
C GLU A 120 -2.95 19.99 -6.88
N ALA A 121 -3.51 18.80 -6.65
CA ALA A 121 -3.81 17.84 -7.71
C ALA A 121 -5.16 17.16 -7.51
N PHE A 122 -5.98 17.11 -8.56
CA PHE A 122 -7.27 16.43 -8.55
C PHE A 122 -7.63 15.86 -9.92
N PHE A 123 -8.61 14.96 -9.97
CA PHE A 123 -9.22 14.47 -11.20
C PHE A 123 -10.73 14.21 -10.98
N ARG A 124 -11.46 14.07 -12.09
CA ARG A 124 -12.91 13.82 -12.08
C ARG A 124 -13.18 12.39 -12.48
N LEU A 125 -14.14 11.76 -11.82
CA LEU A 125 -14.59 10.42 -12.22
C LEU A 125 -15.48 10.53 -13.45
N GLN A 126 -15.32 9.60 -14.38
CA GLN A 126 -16.18 9.52 -15.56
C GLN A 126 -17.62 9.17 -15.20
N ASN A 127 -17.80 8.36 -14.14
CA ASN A 127 -19.10 7.94 -13.63
C ASN A 127 -19.25 8.39 -12.18
N VAL A 128 -20.46 8.84 -11.83
CA VAL A 128 -20.84 9.11 -10.45
C VAL A 128 -21.20 7.79 -9.79
N ALA A 129 -20.32 7.28 -8.93
CA ALA A 129 -20.62 6.10 -8.13
C ALA A 129 -21.71 6.44 -7.11
N SER A 130 -22.77 5.63 -7.06
CA SER A 130 -23.75 5.69 -5.97
C SER A 130 -23.09 5.35 -4.63
N CYS A 131 -23.72 5.77 -3.53
CA CYS A 131 -23.27 5.39 -2.18
C CYS A 131 -23.19 3.86 -2.02
N GLN A 132 -24.13 3.12 -2.63
CA GLN A 132 -24.16 1.66 -2.56
C GLN A 132 -23.02 1.02 -3.36
N GLU A 133 -22.71 1.53 -4.55
CA GLU A 133 -21.55 1.09 -5.33
C GLU A 133 -20.26 1.34 -4.56
N LEU A 134 -20.07 2.53 -4.00
CA LEU A 134 -18.88 2.85 -3.22
C LEU A 134 -18.72 1.94 -1.99
N ALA A 135 -19.83 1.55 -1.34
CA ALA A 135 -19.86 0.64 -0.20
C ALA A 135 -19.67 -0.85 -0.54
N THR A 136 -19.64 -1.20 -1.82
CA THR A 136 -19.50 -2.59 -2.30
C THR A 136 -18.26 -2.79 -3.15
N ARG A 137 -17.83 -1.76 -3.87
CA ARG A 137 -16.63 -1.72 -4.69
C ARG A 137 -16.21 -0.27 -4.92
N SER A 138 -15.14 0.17 -4.25
CA SER A 138 -14.56 1.48 -4.51
C SER A 138 -13.54 1.40 -5.65
N GLU A 139 -13.73 2.19 -6.71
CA GLU A 139 -12.71 2.37 -7.77
C GLU A 139 -11.53 3.21 -7.30
N ILE A 140 -11.72 3.94 -6.20
CA ILE A 140 -10.69 4.77 -5.57
C ILE A 140 -10.13 4.02 -4.38
N ASN A 141 -8.81 3.86 -4.34
CA ASN A 141 -8.14 3.42 -3.11
C ASN A 141 -8.46 4.46 -2.03
N LEU A 142 -9.19 4.06 -0.99
CA LEU A 142 -9.54 4.88 0.17
C LEU A 142 -8.91 4.33 1.46
N GLY A 143 -7.80 3.60 1.34
CA GLY A 143 -7.22 2.80 2.42
C GLY A 143 -7.51 1.32 2.21
N PRO A 144 -7.00 0.44 3.10
CA PRO A 144 -7.26 -0.99 3.01
C PRO A 144 -8.72 -1.29 3.36
N TYR A 145 -9.39 -2.15 2.58
CA TYR A 145 -10.75 -2.66 2.86
C TYR A 145 -11.82 -1.59 3.24
N PRO A 146 -11.97 -0.51 2.44
CA PRO A 146 -12.83 0.62 2.79
C PRO A 146 -14.33 0.29 2.75
N GLU A 147 -14.75 -0.71 1.97
CA GLU A 147 -16.14 -1.06 1.69
C GLU A 147 -16.96 -1.26 2.97
N ALA A 148 -16.41 -1.99 3.95
CA ALA A 148 -17.09 -2.28 5.21
C ALA A 148 -17.34 -1.03 6.06
N VAL A 149 -16.39 -0.08 6.07
CA VAL A 149 -16.57 1.20 6.77
C VAL A 149 -17.59 2.06 6.06
N LEU A 150 -17.54 2.13 4.73
CA LEU A 150 -18.48 2.90 3.92
C LEU A 150 -19.91 2.36 4.05
N ALA A 151 -20.08 1.03 4.03
CA ALA A 151 -21.36 0.37 4.28
C ALA A 151 -21.96 0.69 5.65
N LEU A 152 -21.13 0.87 6.68
CA LEU A 152 -21.59 1.22 8.01
C LEU A 152 -21.83 2.73 8.22
N THR A 153 -21.46 3.58 7.25
CA THR A 153 -21.41 5.03 7.48
C THR A 153 -22.12 5.88 6.43
N LEU A 154 -22.34 5.42 5.20
CA LEU A 154 -23.03 6.18 4.17
C LEU A 154 -24.56 6.08 4.31
N ALA A 155 -25.23 7.21 4.18
CA ALA A 155 -26.68 7.33 4.30
C ALA A 155 -27.39 6.64 3.13
N GLY A 156 -28.45 5.89 3.41
CA GLY A 156 -29.24 5.19 2.39
C GLY A 156 -28.62 3.89 1.87
N VAL A 157 -27.41 3.53 2.31
CA VAL A 157 -26.77 2.26 1.93
C VAL A 157 -27.44 1.10 2.66
N ASP A 158 -27.63 -0.03 1.97
CA ASP A 158 -27.96 -1.30 2.57
C ASP A 158 -26.67 -2.05 2.98
N PRO A 159 -26.32 -2.11 4.27
CA PRO A 159 -25.09 -2.76 4.71
C PRO A 159 -25.17 -4.29 4.58
N ALA A 160 -26.36 -4.86 4.41
CA ALA A 160 -26.53 -6.30 4.26
C ALA A 160 -25.78 -6.84 3.04
N VAL A 161 -25.71 -6.04 1.96
CA VAL A 161 -24.98 -6.37 0.74
C VAL A 161 -23.50 -6.64 1.05
N THR A 162 -22.87 -5.77 1.84
CA THR A 162 -21.45 -5.89 2.21
C THR A 162 -21.19 -6.91 3.32
N PHE A 163 -22.06 -6.98 4.34
CA PHE A 163 -21.80 -7.80 5.54
C PHE A 163 -22.37 -9.21 5.49
N LEU A 164 -23.33 -9.48 4.60
CA LEU A 164 -23.96 -10.81 4.48
C LEU A 164 -23.69 -11.44 3.12
N GLY A 165 -23.40 -10.63 2.09
CA GLY A 165 -23.02 -11.13 0.77
C GLY A 165 -21.71 -11.89 0.81
N GLY A 166 -21.65 -13.03 0.10
CA GLY A 166 -20.44 -13.87 0.05
C GLY A 166 -20.02 -14.55 1.37
N MET A 167 -20.76 -14.35 2.46
CA MET A 167 -20.43 -14.94 3.78
C MET A 167 -20.76 -16.43 3.83
N LYS A 168 -19.88 -17.19 4.49
CA LYS A 168 -20.08 -18.60 4.85
C LYS A 168 -20.92 -18.73 6.12
N SER A 169 -20.67 -17.87 7.11
CA SER A 169 -21.42 -17.83 8.36
C SER A 169 -21.39 -16.43 8.96
N VAL A 170 -22.44 -16.11 9.72
CA VAL A 170 -22.50 -14.96 10.62
C VAL A 170 -23.19 -15.42 11.90
N GLU A 171 -22.61 -15.09 13.05
CA GLU A 171 -23.11 -15.49 14.36
C GLU A 171 -22.98 -14.37 15.40
N VAL A 172 -23.78 -14.47 16.47
CA VAL A 172 -23.62 -13.63 17.65
C VAL A 172 -22.62 -14.33 18.58
N ALA A 173 -21.41 -13.78 18.68
CA ALA A 173 -20.35 -14.30 19.54
C ALA A 173 -20.62 -14.04 21.03
N GLY A 174 -21.41 -13.01 21.34
CA GLY A 174 -21.90 -12.78 22.70
C GLY A 174 -22.30 -11.33 22.98
N LYS A 175 -22.66 -11.06 24.24
CA LYS A 175 -22.83 -9.71 24.77
C LYS A 175 -21.65 -9.37 25.68
N VAL A 176 -21.01 -8.24 25.43
CA VAL A 176 -19.82 -7.79 26.16
C VAL A 176 -19.88 -6.30 26.45
N LYS A 177 -19.17 -5.83 27.48
CA LYS A 177 -19.00 -4.40 27.74
C LYS A 177 -17.85 -3.84 26.90
N TYR A 178 -18.18 -3.08 25.86
CA TYR A 178 -17.18 -2.35 25.09
C TYR A 178 -16.55 -1.24 25.95
N ARG A 179 -15.22 -1.26 26.06
CA ARG A 179 -14.43 -0.37 26.94
C ARG A 179 -14.98 -0.30 28.37
N GLY A 180 -15.47 -1.43 28.88
CA GLY A 180 -15.91 -1.60 30.27
C GLY A 180 -17.21 -0.88 30.67
N SER A 181 -17.85 -0.14 29.76
CA SER A 181 -18.97 0.75 30.11
C SER A 181 -20.17 0.68 29.18
N ILE A 182 -19.98 0.36 27.89
CA ILE A 182 -21.06 0.34 26.90
C ILE A 182 -21.49 -1.11 26.69
N GLU A 183 -22.74 -1.44 27.01
CA GLU A 183 -23.32 -2.73 26.64
C GLU A 183 -23.29 -2.89 25.12
N SER A 184 -22.78 -4.03 24.64
CA SER A 184 -22.59 -4.27 23.21
C SER A 184 -22.88 -5.71 22.82
N ILE A 185 -23.38 -5.88 21.60
CA ILE A 185 -23.51 -7.17 20.93
C ILE A 185 -22.29 -7.34 20.04
N HIS A 186 -21.60 -8.46 20.20
CA HIS A 186 -20.45 -8.86 19.40
C HIS A 186 -20.92 -9.89 18.35
N LEU A 187 -20.76 -9.54 17.09
CA LEU A 187 -21.03 -10.41 15.95
C LEU A 187 -19.72 -10.82 15.28
N ARG A 188 -19.70 -12.05 14.75
CA ARG A 188 -18.60 -12.57 13.95
C ARG A 188 -19.12 -13.06 12.62
N GLY A 189 -18.45 -12.69 11.54
CA GLY A 189 -18.69 -13.26 10.21
C GLY A 189 -17.43 -13.89 9.64
N GLN A 190 -17.63 -14.92 8.83
CA GLN A 190 -16.57 -15.60 8.09
C GLN A 190 -16.95 -15.70 6.62
N GLN A 191 -16.04 -15.27 5.74
CA GLN A 191 -16.16 -15.37 4.29
C GLN A 191 -15.72 -16.74 3.78
N LYS A 192 -16.06 -17.04 2.52
CA LYS A 192 -15.66 -18.29 1.86
C LYS A 192 -14.15 -18.41 1.68
N ASP A 193 -13.46 -17.29 1.45
CA ASP A 193 -12.00 -17.19 1.33
C ASP A 193 -11.26 -17.22 2.68
N GLY A 194 -12.02 -17.29 3.79
CA GLY A 194 -11.50 -17.36 5.14
C GLY A 194 -11.38 -16.02 5.84
N VAL A 195 -11.57 -14.86 5.18
CA VAL A 195 -11.59 -13.56 5.86
C VAL A 195 -12.61 -13.59 6.99
N THR A 196 -12.20 -13.14 8.17
CA THR A 196 -13.12 -12.99 9.29
C THR A 196 -13.27 -11.53 9.66
N TRP A 197 -14.47 -11.19 10.13
CA TRP A 197 -14.71 -9.90 10.74
C TRP A 197 -15.43 -10.05 12.07
N ASP A 198 -15.10 -9.17 13.01
CA ASP A 198 -15.77 -9.03 14.29
C ASP A 198 -16.35 -7.62 14.40
N LEU A 199 -17.66 -7.50 14.57
CA LEU A 199 -18.37 -6.23 14.70
C LEU A 199 -18.99 -6.10 16.09
N TRP A 200 -18.65 -5.03 16.78
CA TRP A 200 -19.30 -4.61 18.02
C TRP A 200 -20.30 -3.51 17.73
N ILE A 201 -21.55 -3.72 18.13
CA ILE A 201 -22.63 -2.74 18.04
C ILE A 201 -23.14 -2.42 19.45
N SER A 202 -23.56 -1.18 19.72
CA SER A 202 -24.17 -0.88 21.02
C SER A 202 -25.51 -1.60 21.21
N ASP A 203 -25.74 -2.14 22.41
CA ASP A 203 -26.98 -2.82 22.80
C ASP A 203 -27.95 -1.81 23.45
N GLU A 204 -28.45 -0.89 22.64
CA GLU A 204 -29.35 0.18 23.07
C GLU A 204 -30.46 0.40 22.03
N GLY A 205 -31.53 1.11 22.40
CA GLY A 205 -32.69 1.31 21.50
C GLY A 205 -32.38 2.03 20.19
N LYS A 206 -31.21 2.68 20.10
CA LYS A 206 -30.66 3.32 18.90
C LYS A 206 -29.22 2.82 18.69
N PRO A 207 -29.02 1.59 18.15
CA PRO A 207 -27.70 0.99 18.06
C PRO A 207 -26.80 1.72 17.05
N ARG A 208 -25.50 1.70 17.32
CA ARG A 208 -24.45 2.27 16.48
C ARG A 208 -23.26 1.30 16.43
N PRO A 209 -22.45 1.33 15.35
CA PRO A 209 -21.20 0.58 15.32
C PRO A 209 -20.22 1.19 16.35
N LEU A 210 -19.47 0.32 17.02
CA LEU A 210 -18.46 0.69 18.00
C LEU A 210 -17.05 0.37 17.49
N ARG A 211 -16.87 -0.85 17.01
CA ARG A 211 -15.61 -1.35 16.47
C ARG A 211 -15.86 -2.41 15.41
N LEU A 212 -15.08 -2.40 14.35
CA LEU A 212 -14.96 -3.48 13.38
C LEU A 212 -13.51 -3.96 13.38
N LEU A 213 -13.30 -5.26 13.56
CA LEU A 213 -12.02 -5.91 13.30
C LEU A 213 -12.17 -6.75 12.03
N VAL A 214 -11.16 -6.75 11.17
CA VAL A 214 -11.09 -7.60 9.98
C VAL A 214 -9.75 -8.31 9.97
N ASP A 215 -9.75 -9.64 9.90
CA ASP A 215 -8.55 -10.44 9.71
C ASP A 215 -8.43 -10.82 8.24
N LEU A 216 -7.43 -10.24 7.57
CA LEU A 216 -7.15 -10.45 6.16
C LEU A 216 -6.10 -11.53 5.92
N THR A 217 -5.52 -12.09 6.98
CA THR A 217 -4.47 -13.12 6.89
C THR A 217 -4.88 -14.30 6.00
N PRO A 218 -6.10 -14.87 6.13
CA PRO A 218 -6.50 -16.01 5.30
C PRO A 218 -6.57 -15.68 3.82
N MET A 219 -7.05 -14.49 3.45
CA MET A 219 -7.08 -14.01 2.07
C MET A 219 -5.68 -13.86 1.51
N LEU A 220 -4.75 -13.26 2.26
CA LEU A 220 -3.36 -13.11 1.83
C LEU A 220 -2.71 -14.48 1.55
N ILE A 221 -2.98 -15.48 2.39
CA ILE A 221 -2.52 -16.87 2.16
C ILE A 221 -3.19 -17.46 0.91
N ALA A 222 -4.51 -17.29 0.75
CA ALA A 222 -5.29 -17.89 -0.32
C ALA A 222 -4.94 -17.34 -1.72
N THR A 223 -4.59 -16.05 -1.83
CA THR A 223 -4.21 -15.43 -3.11
C THR A 223 -2.91 -16.00 -3.69
N GLY A 224 -2.03 -16.56 -2.85
CA GLY A 224 -0.73 -17.10 -3.26
C GLY A 224 0.22 -16.06 -3.87
N GLN A 225 -0.15 -14.78 -3.88
CA GLN A 225 0.64 -13.68 -4.43
C GLN A 225 1.85 -13.33 -3.55
N VAL A 226 1.82 -13.72 -2.27
CA VAL A 226 2.88 -13.48 -1.29
C VAL A 226 3.08 -14.74 -0.44
N ALA A 227 4.33 -15.16 -0.23
CA ALA A 227 4.65 -16.20 0.75
C ALA A 227 4.44 -15.63 2.16
N VAL A 228 3.34 -16.01 2.80
CA VAL A 228 3.00 -15.57 4.17
C VAL A 228 3.79 -16.41 5.18
N PRO A 229 4.75 -15.85 5.93
CA PRO A 229 5.59 -16.63 6.83
C PRO A 229 4.80 -17.16 8.04
N GLN A 230 5.31 -18.23 8.65
CA GLN A 230 4.67 -18.82 9.82
C GLN A 230 4.58 -17.80 10.97
N GLY A 231 3.37 -17.63 11.52
CA GLY A 231 3.11 -16.69 12.61
C GLY A 231 2.91 -15.24 12.17
N TYR A 232 2.78 -14.98 10.86
CA TYR A 232 2.28 -13.72 10.34
C TYR A 232 0.77 -13.59 10.57
N ALA A 233 0.32 -12.39 10.94
CA ALA A 233 -1.08 -12.00 10.84
C ALA A 233 -1.21 -10.53 10.44
N TYR A 234 -2.25 -10.21 9.68
CA TYR A 234 -2.58 -8.85 9.29
C TYR A 234 -4.04 -8.56 9.57
N SER A 235 -4.27 -7.59 10.45
CA SER A 235 -5.61 -7.23 10.91
C SER A 235 -5.85 -5.73 10.83
N LEU A 236 -7.09 -5.38 10.50
CA LEU A 236 -7.56 -4.01 10.45
C LEU A 236 -8.49 -3.78 11.63
N ARG A 237 -8.22 -2.73 12.43
CA ARG A 237 -9.11 -2.28 13.50
C ARG A 237 -9.70 -0.92 13.16
N TYR A 238 -11.01 -0.87 13.00
CA TYR A 238 -11.78 0.35 12.85
C TYR A 238 -12.49 0.69 14.16
N ASP A 239 -12.19 1.85 14.73
CA ASP A 239 -12.86 2.40 15.91
C ASP A 239 -13.75 3.58 15.51
N PHE A 240 -15.06 3.45 15.74
CA PHE A 240 -16.05 4.48 15.40
C PHE A 240 -16.08 5.55 16.49
N LYS A 241 -15.27 6.60 16.32
CA LYS A 241 -15.10 7.69 17.31
C LYS A 241 -16.31 8.62 17.36
N SER A 242 -16.87 8.93 16.20
CA SER A 242 -18.16 9.61 16.09
C SER A 242 -18.98 8.94 15.00
N TRP A 243 -20.27 8.79 15.25
CA TRP A 243 -21.19 8.17 14.30
C TRP A 243 -22.60 8.68 14.53
N ARG A 244 -23.20 9.26 13.49
CA ARG A 244 -24.60 9.70 13.50
C ARG A 244 -25.21 9.54 12.12
N VAL A 245 -26.50 9.20 12.11
CA VAL A 245 -27.34 9.02 10.91
C VAL A 245 -28.56 9.93 10.94
N THR A 246 -28.46 11.04 11.67
CA THR A 246 -29.51 12.03 11.89
C THR A 246 -28.89 13.41 12.03
N GLY A 247 -29.67 14.45 11.78
CA GLY A 247 -29.27 15.85 11.94
C GLY A 247 -29.19 16.56 10.59
N GLU A 248 -28.33 17.57 10.49
CA GLU A 248 -28.08 18.32 9.26
C GLU A 248 -26.62 18.19 8.82
N VAL A 249 -26.41 18.25 7.50
CA VAL A 249 -25.10 18.24 6.84
C VAL A 249 -25.13 19.35 5.80
N ASP A 250 -24.14 20.25 5.84
CA ASP A 250 -24.02 21.37 4.89
C ASP A 250 -23.69 20.82 3.49
N GLU A 251 -24.49 21.19 2.49
CA GLU A 251 -24.32 20.74 1.10
C GLU A 251 -22.96 21.15 0.49
N LYS A 252 -22.33 22.21 1.03
CA LYS A 252 -20.99 22.62 0.61
C LYS A 252 -19.92 21.54 0.87
N LEU A 253 -20.17 20.60 1.78
CA LEU A 253 -19.25 19.49 2.05
C LEU A 253 -19.11 18.53 0.87
N PHE A 254 -20.10 18.51 -0.03
CA PHE A 254 -20.17 17.60 -1.16
C PHE A 254 -19.56 18.17 -2.45
N ARG A 255 -19.28 19.48 -2.46
CA ARG A 255 -18.75 20.18 -3.64
C ARG A 255 -17.26 20.44 -3.49
N TYR A 256 -16.48 20.06 -4.50
CA TYR A 256 -15.07 20.42 -4.57
C TYR A 256 -14.90 21.76 -5.29
N THR A 257 -14.21 22.70 -4.64
CA THR A 257 -13.75 23.95 -5.28
C THR A 257 -12.23 23.87 -5.38
N PRO A 258 -11.66 23.68 -6.59
CA PRO A 258 -10.21 23.59 -6.75
C PRO A 258 -9.54 24.90 -6.34
N PRO A 259 -8.44 24.84 -5.56
CA PRO A 259 -7.56 25.99 -5.38
C PRO A 259 -7.07 26.54 -6.72
N ARG A 260 -6.74 27.83 -6.77
CA ARG A 260 -6.32 28.52 -8.01
C ARG A 260 -5.12 27.85 -8.70
N GLU A 261 -4.23 27.25 -7.92
CA GLU A 261 -3.00 26.59 -8.39
C GLU A 261 -3.16 25.08 -8.59
N ALA A 262 -4.34 24.52 -8.31
CA ALA A 262 -4.56 23.09 -8.46
C ALA A 262 -4.63 22.69 -9.93
N VAL A 263 -3.95 21.60 -10.26
CA VAL A 263 -3.92 21.01 -11.60
C VAL A 263 -4.96 19.90 -11.67
N GLU A 264 -5.79 19.96 -12.71
CA GLU A 264 -6.73 18.89 -13.06
C GLU A 264 -6.01 17.87 -13.96
N TYR A 265 -6.03 16.61 -13.55
CA TYR A 265 -5.50 15.46 -14.27
C TYR A 265 -6.63 14.69 -14.94
N GLU A 266 -6.32 14.03 -16.07
CA GLU A 266 -7.29 13.19 -16.78
C GLU A 266 -7.72 11.97 -15.94
N SER A 267 -6.80 11.41 -15.17
CA SER A 267 -7.02 10.23 -14.33
C SER A 267 -5.98 10.14 -13.21
N LEU A 268 -6.19 9.20 -12.28
CA LEU A 268 -5.19 8.85 -11.28
C LEU A 268 -3.90 8.33 -11.93
N GLU A 269 -4.01 7.54 -13.00
CA GLU A 269 -2.87 6.99 -13.73
C GLU A 269 -2.04 8.11 -14.39
N ALA A 270 -2.69 9.11 -14.99
CA ALA A 270 -2.02 10.27 -15.56
C ALA A 270 -1.27 11.08 -14.49
N PHE A 271 -1.87 11.25 -13.31
CA PHE A 271 -1.21 11.85 -12.16
C PHE A 271 0.00 11.04 -11.72
N GLN A 272 -0.15 9.71 -11.55
CA GLN A 272 0.93 8.83 -11.11
C GLN A 272 2.08 8.81 -12.10
N LYS A 273 1.80 8.77 -13.41
CA LYS A 273 2.81 8.83 -14.46
C LYS A 273 3.60 10.14 -14.41
N GLN A 274 2.91 11.29 -14.36
CA GLN A 274 3.60 12.58 -14.27
C GLN A 274 4.33 12.76 -12.94
N ALA A 275 3.76 12.27 -11.83
CA ALA A 275 4.41 12.29 -10.52
C ALA A 275 5.65 11.41 -10.52
N ALA A 276 5.61 10.23 -11.13
CA ALA A 276 6.77 9.36 -11.32
C ALA A 276 7.84 10.04 -12.17
N GLU A 277 7.47 10.64 -13.30
CA GLU A 277 8.36 11.45 -14.15
C GLU A 277 8.98 12.64 -13.39
N LYS A 278 8.26 13.23 -12.43
CA LYS A 278 8.72 14.33 -11.59
C LYS A 278 9.51 13.88 -10.35
N LEU A 279 9.30 12.63 -9.90
CA LEU A 279 10.08 11.93 -8.88
C LEU A 279 11.42 11.43 -9.42
N VAL A 280 11.67 11.54 -10.73
CA VAL A 280 12.89 11.05 -11.41
C VAL A 280 14.18 11.66 -10.86
N GLU A 281 14.20 12.82 -10.22
CA GLU A 281 15.46 13.30 -9.63
C GLU A 281 15.69 12.72 -8.23
N HIS A 282 16.01 11.42 -8.19
CA HIS A 282 16.73 10.85 -7.07
C HIS A 282 17.96 11.75 -6.77
N PRO A 283 18.27 12.11 -5.51
CA PRO A 283 19.29 13.11 -5.22
C PRO A 283 20.69 12.79 -5.75
N LEU A 284 20.98 11.52 -6.04
CA LEU A 284 22.22 11.08 -6.66
C LEU A 284 22.19 11.01 -8.19
N LEU A 285 21.02 11.10 -8.85
CA LEU A 285 20.93 11.04 -10.30
C LEU A 285 21.77 12.16 -10.93
N GLY A 286 22.60 11.80 -11.92
CA GLY A 286 23.54 12.70 -12.58
C GLY A 286 24.76 13.11 -11.73
N LYS A 287 24.87 12.62 -10.49
CA LYS A 287 25.99 12.92 -9.58
C LYS A 287 26.91 11.72 -9.41
N SER A 288 28.14 11.99 -8.96
CA SER A 288 29.04 10.94 -8.51
C SER A 288 28.43 10.21 -7.31
N VAL A 289 28.56 8.88 -7.31
CA VAL A 289 28.22 8.06 -6.14
C VAL A 289 29.04 8.52 -4.93
N PRO A 290 28.46 8.59 -3.72
CA PRO A 290 29.21 8.93 -2.50
C PRO A 290 30.34 7.92 -2.23
N GLU A 291 31.27 8.22 -1.33
CA GLU A 291 32.26 7.23 -0.89
C GLU A 291 31.56 6.13 -0.06
N PHE A 292 31.80 4.87 -0.41
CA PHE A 292 31.23 3.70 0.26
C PHE A 292 32.15 2.49 0.16
N GLU A 293 31.92 1.53 1.04
CA GLU A 293 32.55 0.22 1.01
C GLU A 293 31.46 -0.86 1.19
N LEU A 294 31.40 -1.81 0.27
CA LEU A 294 30.55 -2.99 0.39
C LEU A 294 31.32 -4.08 1.11
N THR A 295 30.73 -4.68 2.14
CA THR A 295 31.24 -5.93 2.73
C THR A 295 30.51 -7.11 2.10
N LEU A 296 31.22 -7.95 1.35
CA LEU A 296 30.66 -9.13 0.69
C LEU A 296 30.45 -10.30 1.67
N MET A 297 29.63 -11.27 1.28
CA MET A 297 29.30 -12.44 2.11
C MET A 297 30.49 -13.37 2.41
N ASP A 298 31.58 -13.27 1.65
CA ASP A 298 32.84 -13.96 1.91
C ASP A 298 33.80 -13.18 2.82
N GLY A 299 33.43 -11.95 3.21
CA GLY A 299 34.21 -11.05 4.05
C GLY A 299 35.19 -10.15 3.30
N SER A 300 35.27 -10.25 1.97
CA SER A 300 36.00 -9.29 1.15
C SER A 300 35.25 -7.95 1.06
N THR A 301 35.97 -6.88 0.73
CA THR A 301 35.38 -5.55 0.55
C THR A 301 35.54 -5.04 -0.88
N VAL A 302 34.58 -4.21 -1.31
CA VAL A 302 34.58 -3.54 -2.61
C VAL A 302 34.27 -2.07 -2.39
N GLY A 303 35.18 -1.18 -2.77
CA GLY A 303 35.00 0.27 -2.64
C GLY A 303 34.88 0.98 -3.99
N ASN A 304 34.72 2.30 -3.97
CA ASN A 304 34.59 3.13 -5.18
C ASN A 304 35.71 2.92 -6.22
N ASP A 305 36.95 2.70 -5.77
CA ASP A 305 38.09 2.51 -6.65
C ASP A 305 38.00 1.22 -7.48
N ASP A 306 37.36 0.18 -6.94
CA ASP A 306 37.15 -1.11 -7.63
C ASP A 306 36.09 -1.01 -8.74
N LEU A 307 35.28 0.04 -8.70
CA LEU A 307 34.19 0.30 -9.65
C LEU A 307 34.64 1.12 -10.86
N LYS A 308 35.82 1.74 -10.80
CA LYS A 308 36.33 2.61 -11.87
C LYS A 308 36.46 1.84 -13.18
N GLY A 309 35.94 2.44 -14.26
CA GLY A 309 36.00 1.86 -15.59
C GLY A 309 34.94 0.79 -15.87
N LYS A 310 34.02 0.53 -14.94
CA LYS A 310 32.97 -0.48 -15.07
C LYS A 310 31.58 0.13 -14.96
N VAL A 311 30.61 -0.44 -15.65
CA VAL A 311 29.21 -0.14 -15.37
C VAL A 311 28.81 -0.95 -14.15
N VAL A 312 28.23 -0.32 -13.13
CA VAL A 312 27.85 -0.99 -11.89
C VAL A 312 26.35 -0.89 -11.69
N VAL A 313 25.72 -2.02 -11.48
CA VAL A 313 24.33 -2.13 -11.05
C VAL A 313 24.34 -2.46 -9.57
N LEU A 314 23.76 -1.59 -8.76
CA LEU A 314 23.66 -1.75 -7.31
C LEU A 314 22.20 -1.86 -6.92
N ASP A 315 21.76 -3.02 -6.45
CA ASP A 315 20.37 -3.27 -6.06
C ASP A 315 20.26 -3.47 -4.56
N PHE A 316 19.44 -2.66 -3.90
CA PHE A 316 19.15 -2.77 -2.48
C PHE A 316 17.91 -3.66 -2.28
N TRP A 317 18.06 -4.75 -1.54
CA TRP A 317 17.04 -5.78 -1.37
C TRP A 317 17.00 -6.35 0.05
N ALA A 318 16.00 -7.17 0.35
CA ALA A 318 15.91 -7.94 1.59
C ALA A 318 15.20 -9.28 1.36
N THR A 319 15.45 -10.29 2.20
CA THR A 319 14.91 -11.65 2.05
C THR A 319 13.38 -11.71 2.14
N TRP A 320 12.77 -10.75 2.84
CA TRP A 320 11.33 -10.59 2.97
C TRP A 320 10.71 -9.69 1.88
N CYS A 321 11.52 -9.11 0.99
CA CYS A 321 11.05 -8.20 -0.06
C CYS A 321 10.63 -8.95 -1.34
N GLY A 322 9.40 -9.45 -1.40
CA GLY A 322 8.73 -10.01 -2.59
C GLY A 322 9.10 -9.36 -3.94
N PRO A 323 8.86 -8.06 -4.19
CA PRO A 323 9.25 -7.42 -5.44
C PRO A 323 10.76 -7.48 -5.71
N CYS A 324 11.60 -7.40 -4.68
CA CYS A 324 13.04 -7.59 -4.83
C CYS A 324 13.36 -9.03 -5.26
N LEU A 325 12.72 -10.04 -4.66
CA LEU A 325 12.92 -11.45 -5.04
C LEU A 325 12.46 -11.73 -6.48
N GLN A 326 11.46 -10.99 -6.98
CA GLN A 326 11.00 -11.06 -8.36
C GLN A 326 11.94 -10.33 -9.34
N ALA A 327 12.47 -9.16 -8.94
CA ALA A 327 13.39 -8.38 -9.75
C ALA A 327 14.80 -9.01 -9.83
N MET A 328 15.29 -9.58 -8.73
CA MET A 328 16.63 -10.15 -8.58
C MET A 328 17.04 -11.09 -9.73
N PRO A 329 16.26 -12.14 -10.08
CA PRO A 329 16.63 -13.03 -11.18
C PRO A 329 16.64 -12.32 -12.54
N VAL A 330 15.76 -11.34 -12.76
CA VAL A 330 15.69 -10.57 -14.01
C VAL A 330 16.90 -9.65 -14.15
N ILE A 331 17.27 -8.94 -13.08
CA ILE A 331 18.44 -8.06 -13.04
C ILE A 331 19.71 -8.90 -13.20
N ALA A 332 19.82 -10.02 -12.48
CA ALA A 332 20.95 -10.94 -12.56
C ALA A 332 21.11 -11.53 -13.98
N GLU A 333 20.05 -12.04 -14.59
CA GLU A 333 20.09 -12.58 -15.96
C GLU A 333 20.50 -11.49 -16.97
N THR A 334 19.94 -10.29 -16.83
CA THR A 334 20.19 -9.19 -17.76
C THR A 334 21.61 -8.68 -17.64
N THR A 335 22.08 -8.36 -16.42
CA THR A 335 23.46 -7.90 -16.17
C THR A 335 24.50 -8.93 -16.58
N ARG A 336 24.24 -10.24 -16.38
CA ARG A 336 25.14 -11.32 -16.80
C ARG A 336 25.42 -11.31 -18.30
N LYS A 337 24.45 -10.95 -19.14
CA LYS A 337 24.65 -10.83 -20.61
C LYS A 337 25.64 -9.73 -20.99
N PHE A 338 25.91 -8.79 -20.09
CA PHE A 338 26.85 -7.70 -20.28
C PHE A 338 28.11 -7.82 -19.42
N ALA A 339 28.30 -8.93 -18.69
CA ALA A 339 29.47 -9.14 -17.85
C ALA A 339 30.79 -9.03 -18.64
N ASP A 340 30.84 -9.63 -19.84
CA ASP A 340 32.00 -9.56 -20.75
C ASP A 340 32.27 -8.15 -21.30
N LYS A 341 31.31 -7.23 -21.13
CA LYS A 341 31.41 -5.81 -21.52
C LYS A 341 31.72 -4.89 -20.33
N GLY A 342 32.08 -5.45 -19.18
CA GLY A 342 32.48 -4.69 -17.99
C GLY A 342 31.31 -4.24 -17.12
N VAL A 343 30.15 -4.91 -17.18
CA VAL A 343 29.04 -4.69 -16.23
C VAL A 343 29.24 -5.56 -14.98
N GLN A 344 29.08 -4.98 -13.80
CA GLN A 344 29.09 -5.69 -12.52
C GLN A 344 27.79 -5.47 -11.77
N PHE A 345 27.28 -6.54 -11.14
CA PHE A 345 26.07 -6.49 -10.34
C PHE A 345 26.36 -6.84 -8.88
N TYR A 346 25.95 -5.96 -7.98
CA TYR A 346 26.03 -6.14 -6.54
C TYR A 346 24.63 -6.01 -5.91
N ALA A 347 24.21 -7.07 -5.22
CA ALA A 347 22.95 -7.11 -4.49
C ALA A 347 23.20 -6.83 -3.01
N VAL A 348 22.84 -5.64 -2.53
CA VAL A 348 23.07 -5.19 -1.16
C VAL A 348 21.86 -5.58 -0.30
N ASN A 349 22.06 -6.51 0.62
CA ASN A 349 21.01 -6.90 1.56
C ASN A 349 20.98 -5.94 2.75
N VAL A 350 19.80 -5.41 3.08
CA VAL A 350 19.64 -4.31 4.04
C VAL A 350 18.91 -4.74 5.32
N GLY A 351 19.48 -4.39 6.48
CA GLY A 351 18.85 -4.54 7.78
C GLY A 351 18.75 -5.98 8.30
N GLU A 352 19.44 -6.94 7.69
CA GLU A 352 19.41 -8.35 8.09
C GLU A 352 20.81 -8.88 8.45
N SER A 353 20.87 -9.87 9.34
CA SER A 353 22.15 -10.44 9.75
C SER A 353 22.76 -11.27 8.62
N SER A 354 24.07 -11.17 8.40
CA SER A 354 24.77 -11.92 7.34
C SER A 354 24.51 -13.43 7.41
N SER A 355 24.27 -13.99 8.61
CA SER A 355 23.90 -15.41 8.76
C SER A 355 22.53 -15.75 8.17
N LEU A 356 21.54 -14.87 8.35
CA LEU A 356 20.20 -15.06 7.78
C LEU A 356 20.26 -14.96 6.26
N VAL A 357 20.94 -13.93 5.74
CA VAL A 357 21.11 -13.70 4.31
C VAL A 357 21.83 -14.88 3.65
N LYS A 358 22.92 -15.36 4.26
CA LYS A 358 23.68 -16.51 3.73
C LYS A 358 22.84 -17.79 3.69
N GLY A 359 22.03 -18.03 4.71
CA GLY A 359 21.09 -19.17 4.70
C GLY A 359 20.07 -19.04 3.57
N PHE A 360 19.44 -17.88 3.46
CA PHE A 360 18.43 -17.61 2.43
C PHE A 360 18.99 -17.76 1.01
N VAL A 361 20.11 -17.10 0.71
CA VAL A 361 20.74 -17.11 -0.62
C VAL A 361 21.20 -18.52 -1.00
N SER A 362 21.61 -19.36 -0.05
CA SER A 362 22.00 -20.75 -0.32
C SER A 362 20.85 -21.63 -0.81
N GLU A 363 19.61 -21.23 -0.56
CA GLU A 363 18.40 -21.91 -1.04
C GLU A 363 17.93 -21.37 -2.40
N GLN A 364 18.50 -20.26 -2.87
CA GLN A 364 18.14 -19.65 -4.15
C GLN A 364 19.12 -20.07 -5.26
N ASP A 365 18.61 -20.21 -6.49
CA ASP A 365 19.43 -20.41 -7.69
C ASP A 365 19.85 -19.06 -8.29
N TRP A 366 20.39 -18.18 -7.43
CA TRP A 366 20.84 -16.85 -7.82
C TRP A 366 22.35 -16.82 -7.92
N ASP A 367 22.86 -16.73 -9.14
CA ASP A 367 24.27 -16.45 -9.40
C ASP A 367 24.48 -14.93 -9.39
N VAL A 368 24.60 -14.38 -8.17
CA VAL A 368 24.73 -12.95 -7.84
C VAL A 368 25.75 -12.72 -6.72
N THR A 369 26.45 -11.58 -6.76
CA THR A 369 27.35 -11.17 -5.67
C THR A 369 26.57 -10.38 -4.63
N VAL A 370 26.53 -10.88 -3.39
CA VAL A 370 25.74 -10.28 -2.30
C VAL A 370 26.64 -9.53 -1.31
N ALA A 371 26.25 -8.30 -0.98
CA ALA A 371 26.83 -7.48 0.07
C ALA A 371 25.91 -7.38 1.29
N SER A 372 26.49 -7.18 2.48
CA SER A 372 25.78 -7.03 3.75
C SER A 372 25.71 -5.56 4.17
N ASP A 373 24.51 -5.10 4.54
CA ASP A 373 24.26 -3.81 5.19
C ASP A 373 23.34 -4.02 6.42
N PRO A 374 23.83 -4.69 7.49
CA PRO A 374 22.99 -5.05 8.63
C PRO A 374 22.53 -3.84 9.44
N ASP A 375 23.30 -2.75 9.43
CA ASP A 375 23.04 -1.54 10.19
C ASP A 375 22.21 -0.51 9.40
N GLY A 376 22.11 -0.66 8.07
CA GLY A 376 21.33 0.22 7.19
C GLY A 376 22.06 1.50 6.79
N ASP A 377 23.37 1.57 7.00
CA ASP A 377 24.16 2.77 6.71
C ASP A 377 24.29 2.99 5.19
N LEU A 378 24.40 1.92 4.41
CA LEU A 378 24.52 2.03 2.94
C LEU A 378 23.19 2.46 2.32
N ILE A 379 22.06 1.86 2.73
CA ILE A 379 20.76 2.25 2.18
C ILE A 379 20.42 3.73 2.46
N ASP A 380 20.77 4.23 3.63
CA ASP A 380 20.61 5.65 3.99
C ASP A 380 21.57 6.56 3.21
N LEU A 381 22.83 6.16 3.05
CA LEU A 381 23.83 6.88 2.25
C LEU A 381 23.38 7.07 0.80
N PHE A 382 22.75 6.03 0.24
CA PHE A 382 22.20 6.06 -1.11
C PHE A 382 20.83 6.76 -1.19
N THR A 383 20.36 7.40 -0.10
CA THR A 383 19.10 8.16 -0.04
C THR A 383 17.86 7.35 -0.44
N ALA A 384 17.91 6.04 -0.22
CA ALA A 384 16.80 5.16 -0.55
C ALA A 384 15.63 5.38 0.42
N LYS A 385 14.42 5.55 -0.12
CA LYS A 385 13.20 5.64 0.70
C LYS A 385 12.44 4.31 0.80
N SER A 386 12.74 3.38 -0.10
CA SER A 386 12.07 2.09 -0.24
C SER A 386 12.97 1.13 -1.03
N ILE A 387 12.70 -0.18 -0.91
CA ILE A 387 13.29 -1.22 -1.77
C ILE A 387 12.19 -1.93 -2.60
N PRO A 388 12.53 -2.51 -3.77
CA PRO A 388 13.84 -2.47 -4.41
C PRO A 388 14.21 -1.07 -4.87
N LEU A 389 15.48 -0.72 -4.68
CA LEU A 389 16.10 0.46 -5.28
C LEU A 389 17.29 -0.05 -6.06
N THR A 390 17.30 0.18 -7.37
CA THR A 390 18.44 -0.15 -8.22
C THR A 390 19.06 1.11 -8.78
N LEU A 391 20.37 1.28 -8.60
CA LEU A 391 21.14 2.34 -9.25
C LEU A 391 21.99 1.74 -10.38
N VAL A 392 22.02 2.43 -11.51
CA VAL A 392 22.93 2.12 -12.62
C VAL A 392 23.98 3.22 -12.68
N ILE A 393 25.23 2.83 -12.46
CA ILE A 393 26.38 3.72 -12.30
C ILE A 393 27.30 3.52 -13.50
N ALA A 394 27.66 4.62 -14.15
CA ALA A 394 28.57 4.62 -15.28
C ALA A 394 30.03 4.31 -14.88
N PRO A 395 30.91 3.97 -15.85
CA PRO A 395 32.35 3.81 -15.64
C PRO A 395 33.07 5.01 -14.99
N THR A 396 32.46 6.19 -15.08
CA THR A 396 32.91 7.45 -14.46
C THR A 396 32.57 7.56 -12.97
N GLY A 397 31.77 6.64 -12.43
CA GLY A 397 31.22 6.72 -11.08
C GLY A 397 29.99 7.60 -10.94
N ILE A 398 29.42 8.09 -12.06
CA ILE A 398 28.18 8.89 -12.07
C ILE A 398 26.97 7.98 -12.10
N VAL A 399 25.96 8.26 -11.28
CA VAL A 399 24.67 7.58 -11.32
C VAL A 399 23.88 8.06 -12.54
N GLU A 400 23.63 7.16 -13.48
CA GLU A 400 22.98 7.45 -14.76
C GLU A 400 21.51 7.06 -14.79
N ALA A 401 21.10 6.09 -13.98
CA ALA A 401 19.70 5.73 -13.79
C ALA A 401 19.44 5.32 -12.33
N VAL A 402 18.22 5.55 -11.87
CA VAL A 402 17.72 5.11 -10.57
C VAL A 402 16.31 4.56 -10.73
N HIS A 403 16.14 3.30 -10.38
CA HIS A 403 14.88 2.56 -10.47
C HIS A 403 14.33 2.33 -9.06
N GLN A 404 13.10 2.79 -8.82
CA GLN A 404 12.39 2.54 -7.56
C GLN A 404 11.23 1.58 -7.81
N GLY A 405 11.23 0.44 -7.11
CA GLY A 405 10.21 -0.59 -7.25
C GLY A 405 10.46 -1.56 -8.40
N PHE A 406 9.48 -2.43 -8.65
CA PHE A 406 9.52 -3.44 -9.70
C PHE A 406 8.38 -3.20 -10.70
N PRO A 407 8.66 -2.75 -11.94
CA PRO A 407 7.63 -2.44 -12.93
C PRO A 407 7.02 -3.69 -13.57
N GLY A 408 7.58 -4.87 -13.30
CA GLY A 408 7.24 -6.13 -13.95
C GLY A 408 8.40 -6.64 -14.81
N GLU A 409 8.45 -7.95 -15.04
CA GLU A 409 9.60 -8.63 -15.64
C GLU A 409 9.96 -8.10 -17.04
N ALA A 410 8.98 -8.01 -17.94
CA ALA A 410 9.22 -7.60 -19.33
C ALA A 410 9.72 -6.16 -19.42
N GLU A 411 9.12 -5.26 -18.66
CA GLU A 411 9.50 -3.84 -18.64
C GLU A 411 10.88 -3.65 -18.01
N LEU A 412 11.14 -4.27 -16.86
CA LEU A 412 12.44 -4.20 -16.19
C LEU A 412 13.56 -4.73 -17.09
N LYS A 413 13.34 -5.88 -17.74
CA LYS A 413 14.32 -6.50 -18.66
C LYS A 413 14.64 -5.58 -19.84
N GLN A 414 13.62 -4.96 -20.42
CA GLN A 414 13.79 -4.04 -21.55
C GLN A 414 14.56 -2.79 -21.11
N GLN A 415 14.13 -2.14 -20.01
CA GLN A 415 14.76 -0.94 -19.46
C GLN A 415 16.25 -1.19 -19.16
N PHE A 416 16.59 -2.26 -18.44
CA PHE A 416 17.97 -2.56 -18.10
C PHE A 416 18.81 -2.92 -19.32
N THR A 417 18.23 -3.60 -20.31
CA THR A 417 18.95 -3.90 -21.56
C THR A 417 19.32 -2.62 -22.29
N ASP A 418 18.37 -1.71 -22.46
CA ASP A 418 18.58 -0.44 -23.17
C ASP A 418 19.62 0.44 -22.46
N GLU A 419 19.51 0.56 -21.13
CA GLU A 419 20.44 1.35 -20.32
C GLU A 419 21.86 0.79 -20.34
N LEU A 420 22.01 -0.52 -20.15
CA LEU A 420 23.32 -1.16 -20.17
C LEU A 420 23.96 -1.09 -21.56
N GLU A 421 23.18 -1.23 -22.65
CA GLU A 421 23.68 -1.05 -24.02
C GLU A 421 24.26 0.35 -24.26
N VAL A 422 23.60 1.39 -23.75
CA VAL A 422 24.09 2.77 -23.84
C VAL A 422 25.38 2.93 -23.05
N LEU A 423 25.44 2.46 -21.80
CA LEU A 423 26.58 2.71 -20.91
C LEU A 423 27.83 1.92 -21.29
N VAL A 424 27.70 0.66 -21.76
CA VAL A 424 28.87 -0.12 -22.21
C VAL A 424 29.49 0.43 -23.50
N GLN A 425 28.75 1.26 -24.25
CA GLN A 425 29.26 2.00 -25.41
C GLN A 425 29.86 3.37 -25.04
N GLY A 426 29.87 3.72 -23.74
CA GLY A 426 30.33 5.02 -23.26
C GLY A 426 29.30 6.14 -23.40
N GLY A 427 28.03 5.81 -23.67
CA GLY A 427 26.92 6.75 -23.69
C GLY A 427 26.54 7.25 -22.29
N ARG A 428 25.56 8.15 -22.24
CA ARG A 428 25.02 8.76 -21.02
C ARG A 428 23.49 8.67 -21.06
N ILE A 429 22.86 8.50 -19.89
CA ILE A 429 21.40 8.40 -19.75
C ILE A 429 20.86 9.71 -19.15
N ALA A 430 21.39 10.12 -18.00
CA ALA A 430 20.91 11.27 -17.20
C ALA A 430 21.23 12.67 -17.81
N SER A 431 21.65 12.72 -19.08
CA SER A 431 21.89 13.98 -19.83
C SER A 431 21.01 14.14 -21.07
N SER A 432 19.99 13.29 -21.24
CA SER A 432 19.00 13.42 -22.33
C SER A 432 17.78 14.30 -21.98
N VAL A 433 17.72 14.87 -20.77
CA VAL A 433 16.72 15.88 -20.39
C VAL A 433 17.37 17.02 -19.62
N THR A 434 18.09 17.90 -20.32
CA THR A 434 18.19 19.34 -19.97
C THR A 434 18.42 20.12 -21.25
N ALA A 435 17.32 20.43 -21.94
CA ALA A 435 17.31 21.56 -22.87
C ALA A 435 17.30 22.85 -22.03
N ASP A 436 18.46 23.49 -21.90
CA ASP A 436 18.66 24.95 -21.99
C ASP A 436 19.99 25.34 -21.32
N GLU A 437 21.12 25.04 -21.97
CA GLU A 437 22.29 25.91 -21.84
C GLU A 437 22.28 26.89 -23.02
N LYS A 438 21.87 28.12 -22.70
CA LYS A 438 21.94 29.28 -23.58
C LYS A 438 23.44 29.57 -23.83
N PRO A 439 23.90 29.72 -25.08
CA PRO A 439 25.32 29.93 -25.35
C PRO A 439 25.76 31.30 -24.81
N GLU A 440 26.89 31.29 -24.10
CA GLU A 440 27.62 32.47 -23.67
C GLU A 440 27.88 33.43 -24.84
N LYS A 441 27.81 34.73 -24.55
CA LYS A 441 28.39 35.78 -25.37
C LYS A 441 29.39 36.56 -24.56
#